data_AF-A0A821JZ52-F1
#
_entry.id   AF-A0A821JZ52-F1
#
_cell.length_a   1.000
_cell.length_b   1.000
_cell.length_c   1.000
_cell.angle_alpha   90.00
_cell.angle_beta   90.00
_cell.angle_gamma   90.00
#
_symmetry.space_group_name_H-M   'P 1'
#
loop_
_entity.id
_entity.type
_entity.pdbx_description
1 polymer ?
#
loop_
_entity_poly.entity_id
_entity_poly.type
_entity_poly.pdbx_seq_one_letter_code
_entity_poly.pdbx_strand_id
1 'polypeptide(L)' 'MALALMPVSLVLRAFGDLSESVLESSPIKFNLLKPLFHYFENQWLKNVDIQRWNVYGLTLRTNDNCE' A
#
# COMPACT_ATOMS: atom_id res chain seq x y z
N MET A 1 -11.86 -1.42 -5.35
CA MET A 1 -12.41 -2.24 -4.24
C MET A 1 -11.92 -3.69 -4.23
N ALA A 2 -11.25 -4.21 -5.27
CA ALA A 2 -10.80 -5.61 -5.29
C ALA A 2 -9.65 -5.94 -4.30
N LEU A 3 -8.76 -4.99 -4.02
CA LEU A 3 -7.64 -5.18 -3.08
C LEU A 3 -8.09 -5.34 -1.62
N ALA A 4 -9.27 -4.82 -1.24
CA ALA A 4 -9.79 -4.93 0.12
C ALA A 4 -10.23 -6.36 0.48
N LEU A 5 -10.43 -7.23 -0.52
CA LEU A 5 -10.83 -8.62 -0.33
C LEU A 5 -9.66 -9.61 -0.52
N MET A 6 -8.45 -9.11 -0.84
CA MET A 6 -7.28 -9.98 -0.95
C MET A 6 -6.69 -10.29 0.43
N PRO A 7 -6.27 -11.54 0.67
CA PRO A 7 -5.51 -11.89 1.86
C PRO A 7 -4.26 -11.00 2.00
N VAL A 8 -4.06 -10.41 3.17
CA VAL A 8 -2.93 -9.52 3.47
C VAL A 8 -1.58 -10.16 3.10
N SER A 9 -1.44 -11.47 3.32
CA SER A 9 -0.25 -12.24 2.96
C SER A 9 0.06 -12.24 1.45
N LEU A 10 -0.97 -12.28 0.59
CA LEU A 10 -0.81 -12.19 -0.86
C LEU A 10 -0.40 -10.80 -1.30
N VAL A 11 -0.94 -9.75 -0.66
CA VAL A 11 -0.58 -8.36 -0.96
C VAL A 11 0.87 -8.09 -0.59
N LEU A 12 1.32 -8.55 0.58
CA LEU A 12 2.71 -8.44 1.04
C LEU A 12 3.68 -9.16 0.08
N ARG A 13 3.32 -10.38 -0.34
CA ARG A 13 4.12 -11.15 -1.28
C ARG A 13 4.23 -10.47 -2.64
N ALA A 14 3.10 -10.06 -3.23
CA ALA A 14 3.06 -9.39 -4.52
C ALA A 14 3.83 -8.05 -4.50
N PHE A 15 3.80 -7.33 -3.38
CA PHE A 15 4.59 -6.12 -3.22
C PHE A 15 6.10 -6.41 -3.23
N GLY A 16 6.54 -7.46 -2.52
CA GLY A 16 7.92 -7.94 -2.54
C GLY A 16 8.37 -8.27 -3.96
N ASP A 17 7.62 -9.14 -4.64
CA ASP A 17 7.89 -9.59 -6.01
C ASP A 17 8.00 -8.40 -6.99
N LEU A 18 7.13 -7.40 -6.84
CA LEU A 18 7.13 -6.21 -7.70
C LEU A 18 8.33 -5.30 -7.41
N SER A 19 8.71 -5.13 -6.14
CA SER A 19 9.87 -4.34 -5.75
C SER A 19 11.18 -4.95 -6.27
N GLU A 20 11.29 -6.28 -6.21
CA GLU A 20 12.43 -7.06 -6.69
C GLU A 20 12.50 -7.05 -8.22
N SER A 21 11.37 -7.28 -8.90
CA SER A 21 11.30 -7.20 -10.36
C SER A 21 11.68 -5.81 -10.90
N VAL A 22 11.27 -4.74 -10.22
CA VAL A 22 11.67 -3.38 -10.61
C VAL A 22 13.17 -3.15 -10.41
N LEU A 23 13.74 -3.66 -9.32
CA LEU A 23 15.19 -3.60 -9.06
C LEU A 23 15.99 -4.33 -10.15
N GLU A 24 15.57 -5.54 -10.52
CA GLU A 24 16.20 -6.35 -11.56
C GLU A 24 16.10 -5.71 -12.95
N SER A 25 14.95 -5.09 -13.26
CA SER A 25 14.72 -4.47 -14.57
C SER A 25 15.57 -3.21 -14.78
N SER A 26 15.73 -2.38 -13.75
CA SER A 26 16.51 -1.16 -13.82
C SER A 26 16.78 -0.56 -12.43
N PRO A 27 18.05 -0.47 -12.02
CA PRO A 27 18.41 0.14 -10.73
C PRO A 27 18.10 1.65 -10.69
N ILE A 28 18.08 2.31 -11.85
CA ILE A 28 17.74 3.74 -11.96
C ILE A 28 16.25 3.95 -11.68
N LYS A 29 15.37 3.13 -12.26
CA LYS A 29 13.93 3.20 -11.99
C LYS A 29 13.60 2.83 -10.56
N PHE A 30 14.30 1.85 -9.99
CA PHE A 30 14.15 1.49 -8.59
C PHE A 30 14.44 2.68 -7.66
N ASN A 31 15.55 3.39 -7.86
CA ASN A 31 15.87 4.57 -7.04
C ASN A 31 14.82 5.69 -7.15
N LEU A 32 14.20 5.84 -8.33
CA LEU A 32 13.15 6.81 -8.58
C LEU A 32 11.82 6.42 -7.90
N LEU A 33 11.52 5.12 -7.86
CA LEU A 33 10.30 4.56 -7.26
C LEU A 33 10.45 4.19 -5.78
N LYS A 34 11.67 4.17 -5.25
CA LYS A 34 11.97 3.85 -3.85
C LYS A 34 11.15 4.68 -2.84
N PRO A 35 10.95 6.01 -3.02
CA PRO A 35 10.09 6.79 -2.13
C PRO A 35 8.63 6.35 -2.17
N LEU A 36 8.14 5.94 -3.35
CA LEU A 36 6.77 5.46 -3.55
C LEU A 36 6.56 4.10 -2.85
N PHE A 37 7.50 3.17 -3.02
CA PHE A 37 7.48 1.89 -2.33
C PHE A 37 7.49 2.08 -0.80
N HIS A 38 8.35 2.96 -0.30
CA HIS A 38 8.41 3.27 1.13
C HIS A 38 7.11 3.91 1.66
N TYR A 39 6.49 4.80 0.89
CA TYR A 39 5.18 5.36 1.24
C TYR A 39 4.11 4.27 1.33
N PHE A 40 4.04 3.39 0.32
CA PHE A 40 3.06 2.32 0.28
C PHE A 40 3.26 1.32 1.41
N GLU A 41 4.51 0.92 1.67
CA GLU A 41 4.84 0.01 2.77
C GLU A 41 4.41 0.60 4.13
N ASN A 42 4.72 1.85 4.41
CA ASN A 42 4.41 2.46 5.70
C ASN A 42 2.93 2.80 5.88
N GLN A 43 2.27 3.31 4.83
CA GLN A 43 0.89 3.79 4.94
C GLN A 43 -0.15 2.71 4.72
N TRP A 44 0.16 1.69 3.91
CA TRP A 44 -0.80 0.68 3.48
C TRP A 44 -0.48 -0.73 4.00
N LEU A 45 0.80 -1.10 4.19
CA LEU A 45 1.19 -2.46 4.61
C LEU A 45 1.50 -2.58 6.10
N LYS A 46 2.11 -1.55 6.71
CA LYS A 46 2.51 -1.53 8.14
C LYS A 46 1.49 -0.87 9.06
N ASN A 47 0.50 -0.17 8.53
CA ASN A 47 -0.59 0.39 9.34
C ASN A 47 -1.57 -0.72 9.73
N VAL A 48 -1.24 -1.43 10.81
CA VAL A 48 -2.22 -2.23 11.58
C VAL A 48 -3.29 -1.29 12.16
N ASP A 49 -2.91 -0.04 12.45
CA ASP A 49 -3.83 1.08 12.65
C ASP A 49 -3.95 1.87 11.35
N ILE A 50 -4.89 1.50 10.47
CA ILE A 50 -5.30 2.37 9.37
C ILE A 50 -5.70 3.70 10.02
N GLN A 51 -4.85 4.72 9.90
CA GLN A 51 -5.18 6.04 10.44
C GLN A 51 -6.52 6.44 9.83
N ARG A 52 -7.51 6.64 10.69
CA ARG A 52 -8.88 6.92 10.29
C ARG A 52 -8.89 8.24 9.55
N TRP A 53 -8.97 8.19 8.23
CA TRP A 53 -9.04 9.36 7.38
C TRP A 53 -10.44 9.50 6.80
N ASN A 54 -10.95 10.73 6.84
CA ASN A 54 -12.19 11.10 6.16
C ASN A 54 -11.85 11.69 4.79
N VAL A 55 -12.67 11.40 3.79
CA VAL A 55 -12.64 12.15 2.52
C VAL A 55 -13.05 13.60 2.83
N TYR A 56 -12.28 14.55 2.30
CA TYR A 56 -12.52 15.98 2.51
C TYR A 56 -13.96 16.35 2.13
N GLY A 57 -14.71 16.96 3.06
CA GLY A 57 -16.09 17.41 2.86
C GLY A 57 -17.18 16.39 3.23
N LEU A 58 -16.81 15.18 3.67
CA LEU A 58 -17.76 14.20 4.19
C LEU A 58 -17.67 14.09 5.71
N THR A 59 -18.82 14.24 6.37
CA THR A 59 -19.00 14.09 7.83
C THR A 59 -19.14 12.63 8.25
N LEU A 60 -19.50 11.73 7.33
CA LEU A 60 -19.68 10.30 7.57
C LEU A 60 -18.43 9.51 7.18
N ARG A 61 -17.99 8.63 8.08
CA ARG A 61 -16.74 7.85 7.97
C ARG A 61 -16.85 6.84 6.83
N THR A 62 -15.89 6.88 5.91
CA THR A 62 -15.83 5.95 4.76
C THR A 62 -15.01 4.68 5.04
N ASN A 63 -14.32 4.58 6.17
CA ASN A 63 -13.43 3.44 6.48
C ASN A 63 -13.82 2.63 7.75
N ASP A 64 -15.03 2.80 8.28
CA ASP A 64 -15.46 2.17 9.53
C ASP A 64 -15.61 0.63 9.46
N ASN A 65 -15.63 0.05 8.26
CA ASN A 65 -15.85 -1.38 8.04
C ASN A 65 -14.59 -2.16 7.63
N CYS A 66 -13.40 -1.59 7.81
CA CYS A 66 -12.12 -2.23 7.44
C CYS A 66 -11.41 -2.91 8.64
N GLU A 67 -12.15 -3.32 9.67
CA GLU A 67 -11.65 -4.21 10.75
C GLU A 67 -11.90 -5.70 10.40
#